data_AF-A0AAE1RLK0-F1
#
_entry.id   AF-A0AAE1RLK0-F1
#
_cell.length_a   1.000
_cell.length_b   1.000
_cell.length_c   1.000
_cell.angle_alpha   90.00
_cell.angle_beta   90.00
_cell.angle_gamma   90.00
#
_symmetry.space_group_name_H-M   'P 1'
#
loop_
_entity.id
_entity.type
_entity.pdbx_description
1 polymer ?
#
loop_
_entity_poly.entity_id
_entity_poly.type
_entity_poly.pdbx_seq_one_letter_code
_entity_poly.pdbx_strand_id
1 'polypeptide(L)'
;MHDPKEKHMRALKRILRNVTGTLHFGLHLYISSISSLSAYTDADWGGCPNTRHSTFDYCVFLGDNLISCSSKRQSTLSWSSAEAEYRGVANVVAELCWFRNLLMELHCPIEKTTMVYCDNMSAIYLSDNPVQYQRTKHIKMNILFVREKVVRGQVSVLHVPSRYHITDIFIKGLPRVLFDDFRDSLSIREPPAKSAGDC
;
A
#
# COMPACT_ATOMS: atom_id res chain seq x y z
N MET A 1 25.58 2.78 11.85
CA MET A 1 25.27 4.20 12.15
C MET A 1 26.54 5.01 12.42
N HIS A 2 27.72 4.60 11.91
CA HIS A 2 29.03 5.09 12.38
C HIS A 2 29.86 5.85 11.33
N ASP A 3 29.26 6.25 10.20
CA ASP A 3 29.95 7.02 9.15
C ASP A 3 28.96 7.94 8.40
N PRO A 4 28.49 9.05 9.02
CA PRO A 4 27.59 9.99 8.38
C PRO A 4 28.32 10.76 7.26
N LYS A 5 27.80 10.66 6.03
CA LYS A 5 28.35 11.34 4.83
C LYS A 5 27.48 12.51 4.41
N GLU A 6 28.00 13.40 3.58
CA GLU A 6 27.25 14.52 2.98
C GLU A 6 25.93 14.09 2.32
N LYS A 7 25.89 12.90 1.70
CA LYS A 7 24.65 12.33 1.17
C LYS A 7 23.58 12.10 2.24
N HIS A 8 23.96 11.64 3.43
CA HIS A 8 23.05 11.43 4.56
C HIS A 8 22.55 12.77 5.11
N MET A 9 23.43 13.77 5.20
CA MET A 9 23.06 15.13 5.62
C MET A 9 22.05 15.77 4.64
N ARG A 10 22.25 15.63 3.33
CA ARG A 10 21.29 16.11 2.32
C ARG A 10 19.93 15.42 2.42
N ALA A 11 19.92 14.10 2.61
CA ALA A 11 18.69 13.34 2.81
C ALA A 11 17.93 13.79 4.08
N LEU A 12 18.64 13.96 5.19
CA LEU A 12 18.07 14.46 6.44
C LEU A 12 17.48 15.86 6.27
N LYS A 13 18.21 16.80 5.64
CA LYS A 13 17.70 18.15 5.36
C LYS A 13 16.44 18.11 4.49
N ARG A 14 16.36 17.21 3.50
CA ARG A 14 15.15 17.03 2.68
C ARG A 14 13.96 16.59 3.53
N ILE A 15 14.15 15.62 4.44
CA ILE A 15 13.10 15.16 5.35
C ILE A 15 12.64 16.31 6.26
N LEU A 16 13.57 17.02 6.90
CA LEU A 16 13.24 18.14 7.79
C LEU A 16 12.51 19.27 7.07
N ARG A 17 12.92 19.60 5.84
CA ARG A 17 12.22 20.58 4.99
C ARG A 17 10.81 20.13 4.62
N ASN A 18 10.62 18.84 4.36
CA ASN A 18 9.29 18.29 4.10
C ASN A 18 8.39 18.40 5.33
N VAL A 19 8.87 17.95 6.51
CA VAL A 19 8.12 18.02 7.77
C VAL A 19 7.76 19.47 8.11
N THR A 20 8.73 20.39 8.05
CA THR A 20 8.48 21.81 8.33
C THR A 20 7.56 22.49 7.30
N GLY A 21 7.66 22.11 6.03
CA GLY A 21 6.80 22.62 4.96
C GLY A 21 5.40 21.98 4.91
N THR A 22 5.14 20.94 5.70
CA THR A 22 3.85 20.23 5.72
C THR A 22 3.19 20.21 7.09
N LEU A 23 3.60 21.09 8.01
CA LEU A 23 3.05 21.15 9.37
C LEU A 23 1.53 21.38 9.42
N HIS A 24 1.00 22.09 8.43
CA HIS A 24 -0.42 22.38 8.29
C HIS A 24 -1.18 21.29 7.53
N PHE A 25 -0.50 20.32 6.93
CA PHE A 25 -1.17 19.22 6.24
C PHE A 25 -1.73 18.21 7.24
N GLY A 26 -2.93 17.74 6.97
CA GLY A 26 -3.59 16.70 7.76
C GLY A 26 -4.25 15.66 6.87
N LEU A 27 -4.52 14.49 7.45
CA LEU A 27 -5.38 13.49 6.82
C LEU A 27 -6.83 13.96 6.92
N HIS A 28 -7.48 14.18 5.78
CA HIS A 28 -8.87 14.60 5.72
C HIS A 28 -9.78 13.38 5.54
N LEU A 29 -10.77 13.26 6.42
CA LEU A 29 -11.85 12.29 6.30
C LEU A 29 -13.12 13.01 5.88
N TYR A 30 -13.77 12.50 4.85
CA TYR A 30 -15.04 13.00 4.32
C TYR A 30 -16.17 12.04 4.65
N ILE A 31 -17.38 12.58 4.76
CA ILE A 31 -18.57 11.74 4.82
C ILE A 31 -18.67 10.97 3.50
N SER A 32 -18.55 9.65 3.58
CA SER A 32 -18.58 8.73 2.44
C SER A 32 -19.40 7.50 2.81
N SER A 33 -19.99 6.85 1.82
CA SER A 33 -20.64 5.56 2.04
C SER A 33 -19.60 4.49 2.39
N ILE A 34 -19.92 3.65 3.38
CA ILE A 34 -19.14 2.47 3.79
C ILE A 34 -19.52 1.28 2.91
N SER A 35 -19.46 1.48 1.58
CA SER A 35 -19.96 0.50 0.60
C SER A 35 -18.86 -0.30 -0.08
N SER A 36 -17.61 0.15 0.02
CA SER A 36 -16.49 -0.46 -0.66
C SER A 36 -15.22 -0.36 0.15
N LEU A 37 -14.44 -1.44 0.10
CA LEU A 37 -13.09 -1.51 0.61
C LEU A 37 -12.16 -1.78 -0.57
N SER A 38 -11.08 -1.00 -0.68
CA SER A 38 -10.08 -1.18 -1.73
C SER A 38 -8.69 -0.99 -1.15
N ALA A 39 -7.69 -1.65 -1.75
CA ALA A 39 -6.30 -1.47 -1.36
C ALA A 39 -5.38 -1.40 -2.57
N TYR A 40 -4.25 -0.72 -2.39
CA TYR A 40 -3.12 -0.71 -3.31
C TYR A 40 -1.92 -1.30 -2.60
N THR A 41 -1.03 -1.96 -3.33
CA THR A 41 0.21 -2.53 -2.79
C THR A 41 1.31 -2.56 -3.86
N ASP A 42 2.52 -2.14 -3.47
CA ASP A 42 3.78 -2.24 -4.22
C ASP A 42 4.79 -3.05 -3.40
N ALA A 43 5.82 -3.58 -4.04
CA ALA A 43 6.97 -4.16 -3.35
C ALA A 43 8.30 -3.91 -4.08
N ASP A 44 9.16 -3.11 -3.45
CA ASP A 44 10.53 -2.91 -3.91
C ASP A 44 11.39 -4.14 -3.60
N TRP A 45 11.77 -4.86 -4.66
CA TRP A 45 12.53 -6.10 -4.56
C TRP A 45 14.01 -5.85 -4.29
N GLY A 46 14.49 -6.37 -3.16
CA GLY A 46 15.91 -6.30 -2.81
C GLY A 46 16.39 -4.89 -2.46
N GLY A 47 15.47 -3.95 -2.19
CA GLY A 47 15.76 -2.54 -1.94
C GLY A 47 16.69 -2.25 -0.76
N CYS A 48 16.75 -3.13 0.25
CA CYS A 48 17.68 -2.95 1.37
C CYS A 48 19.13 -3.34 0.96
N PRO A 49 20.11 -2.41 0.94
CA PRO A 49 21.47 -2.73 0.48
C PRO A 49 22.19 -3.75 1.36
N ASN A 50 21.87 -3.78 2.66
CA ASN A 50 22.54 -4.62 3.64
C ASN A 50 21.95 -6.03 3.70
N THR A 51 20.62 -6.15 3.73
CA THR A 51 19.96 -7.46 3.90
C THR A 51 19.40 -8.01 2.59
N ARG A 52 19.21 -7.18 1.56
CA ARG A 52 18.48 -7.53 0.32
C ARG A 52 17.04 -7.98 0.54
N HIS A 53 16.46 -7.66 1.70
CA HIS A 53 15.02 -7.85 1.93
C HIS A 53 14.24 -6.81 1.13
N SER A 54 13.14 -7.27 0.54
CA SER A 54 12.18 -6.39 -0.11
C SER A 54 11.42 -5.54 0.92
N THR A 55 10.93 -4.39 0.49
CA THR A 55 10.01 -3.57 1.27
C THR A 55 8.69 -3.55 0.53
N PHE A 56 7.61 -3.93 1.19
CA PHE A 56 6.27 -3.79 0.63
C PHE A 56 5.57 -2.63 1.30
N ASP A 57 4.69 -1.99 0.57
CA ASP A 57 3.80 -0.99 1.09
C ASP A 57 2.36 -1.31 0.73
N TYR A 58 1.47 -0.61 1.41
CA TYR A 58 0.06 -0.64 1.07
C TYR A 58 -0.64 0.62 1.53
N CYS A 59 -1.77 0.89 0.89
CA CYS A 59 -2.80 1.78 1.40
C CYS A 59 -4.18 1.11 1.24
N VAL A 60 -5.04 1.29 2.24
CA VAL A 60 -6.40 0.75 2.32
C VAL A 60 -7.37 1.91 2.44
N PHE A 61 -8.37 1.90 1.57
CA PHE A 61 -9.43 2.88 1.49
C PHE A 61 -10.78 2.25 1.84
N LEU A 62 -11.56 3.01 2.61
CA LEU A 62 -12.96 2.73 2.91
C LEU A 62 -13.82 3.82 2.26
N GLY A 63 -14.51 3.47 1.18
CA GLY A 63 -15.04 4.46 0.25
C GLY A 63 -13.90 5.33 -0.29
N ASP A 64 -14.05 6.65 -0.16
CA ASP A 64 -13.05 7.63 -0.61
C ASP A 64 -11.99 7.98 0.46
N ASN A 65 -12.08 7.37 1.64
CA ASN A 65 -11.22 7.72 2.78
C ASN A 65 -10.09 6.72 2.98
N LEU A 66 -8.87 7.22 3.09
CA LEU A 66 -7.73 6.41 3.52
C LEU A 66 -7.88 6.07 5.01
N ILE A 67 -7.92 4.77 5.34
CA ILE A 67 -8.06 4.29 6.72
C ILE A 67 -6.80 3.60 7.26
N SER A 68 -5.92 3.14 6.37
CA SER A 68 -4.66 2.53 6.78
C SER A 68 -3.63 2.64 5.66
N CYS A 69 -2.40 2.96 6.01
CA CYS A 69 -1.26 2.88 5.11
C CYS A 69 -0.01 2.49 5.88
N SER A 70 0.88 1.73 5.25
CA SER A 70 2.14 1.37 5.86
C SER A 70 3.17 0.99 4.80
N SER A 71 4.44 1.22 5.12
CA SER A 71 5.58 0.63 4.40
C SER A 71 6.37 -0.23 5.38
N LYS A 72 6.55 -1.52 5.07
CA LYS A 72 7.18 -2.52 5.95
C LYS A 72 8.17 -3.36 5.17
N ARG A 73 9.31 -3.63 5.79
CA ARG A 73 10.28 -4.58 5.26
C ARG A 73 9.75 -6.00 5.40
N GLN A 74 9.83 -6.80 4.34
CA GLN A 74 9.48 -8.22 4.37
C GLN A 74 10.43 -8.97 5.32
N SER A 75 9.88 -9.88 6.13
CA SER A 75 10.67 -10.70 7.06
C SER A 75 11.47 -11.79 6.32
N THR A 76 11.01 -12.21 5.15
CA THR A 76 11.62 -13.26 4.34
C THR A 76 12.21 -12.67 3.05
N LEU A 77 13.36 -13.20 2.64
CA LEU A 77 13.98 -12.87 1.36
C LEU A 77 13.12 -13.35 0.19
N SER A 78 12.98 -12.50 -0.81
CA SER A 78 12.25 -12.80 -2.04
C SER A 78 13.26 -12.99 -3.17
N TRP A 79 13.10 -14.07 -3.94
CA TRP A 79 14.04 -14.48 -4.99
C TRP A 79 13.72 -13.82 -6.35
N SER A 80 12.57 -13.18 -6.46
CA SER A 80 12.14 -12.41 -7.63
C SER A 80 11.25 -11.24 -7.22
N SER A 81 11.08 -10.26 -8.11
CA SER A 81 10.12 -9.16 -7.92
C SER A 81 8.69 -9.68 -7.82
N ALA A 82 8.28 -10.60 -8.71
CA ALA A 82 6.94 -11.20 -8.65
C ALA A 82 6.64 -11.88 -7.30
N GLU A 83 7.64 -12.51 -6.69
CA GLU A 83 7.48 -13.09 -5.35
C GLU A 83 7.32 -12.03 -4.26
N ALA A 84 8.12 -10.96 -4.32
CA ALA A 84 8.03 -9.86 -3.37
C ALA A 84 6.65 -9.19 -3.46
N GLU A 85 6.19 -8.91 -4.67
CA GLU A 85 4.87 -8.34 -4.95
C GLU A 85 3.74 -9.23 -4.43
N TYR A 86 3.81 -10.53 -4.74
CA TYR A 86 2.76 -11.46 -4.30
C TYR A 86 2.71 -11.60 -2.77
N ARG A 87 3.86 -11.48 -2.09
CA ARG A 87 3.90 -11.39 -0.62
C ARG A 87 3.24 -10.10 -0.12
N GLY A 88 3.44 -8.98 -0.79
CA GLY A 88 2.72 -7.72 -0.52
C GLY A 88 1.21 -7.91 -0.63
N VAL A 89 0.75 -8.50 -1.74
CA VAL A 89 -0.66 -8.86 -1.97
C VAL A 89 -1.20 -9.75 -0.85
N ALA A 90 -0.50 -10.82 -0.47
CA ALA A 90 -0.96 -11.70 0.60
C ALA A 90 -1.08 -10.99 1.96
N ASN A 91 -0.15 -10.11 2.28
CA ASN A 91 -0.20 -9.31 3.51
C ASN A 91 -1.38 -8.34 3.49
N VAL A 92 -1.58 -7.58 2.40
CA VAL A 92 -2.71 -6.64 2.34
C VAL A 92 -4.05 -7.36 2.33
N VAL A 93 -4.16 -8.54 1.71
CA VAL A 93 -5.37 -9.38 1.78
C VAL A 93 -5.66 -9.83 3.21
N ALA A 94 -4.64 -10.14 4.01
CA ALA A 94 -4.83 -10.46 5.42
C ALA A 94 -5.33 -9.25 6.24
N GLU A 95 -4.76 -8.06 6.02
CA GLU A 95 -5.24 -6.81 6.63
C GLU A 95 -6.70 -6.51 6.24
N LEU A 96 -7.05 -6.72 4.97
CA LEU A 96 -8.43 -6.54 4.47
C LEU A 96 -9.41 -7.54 5.10
N CYS A 97 -8.99 -8.79 5.32
CA CYS A 97 -9.81 -9.76 6.04
C CYS A 97 -10.06 -9.29 7.48
N TRP A 98 -9.04 -8.73 8.14
CA TRP A 98 -9.19 -8.15 9.48
C TRP A 98 -10.17 -6.97 9.46
N PHE A 99 -10.05 -6.03 8.52
CA PHE A 99 -10.99 -4.91 8.39
C PHE A 99 -12.42 -5.37 8.14
N ARG A 100 -12.64 -6.37 7.27
CA ARG A 100 -13.98 -6.90 7.03
C ARG A 100 -14.57 -7.54 8.30
N ASN A 101 -13.77 -8.26 9.08
CA ASN A 101 -14.22 -8.81 10.35
C ASN A 101 -14.58 -7.71 11.35
N LEU A 102 -13.73 -6.70 11.50
CA LEU A 102 -14.00 -5.54 12.36
C LEU A 102 -15.30 -4.84 11.96
N LEU A 103 -15.50 -4.60 10.66
CA LEU A 103 -16.72 -3.95 10.15
C LEU A 103 -17.97 -4.81 10.35
N MET A 104 -17.85 -6.14 10.29
CA MET A 104 -18.95 -7.04 10.66
C MET A 104 -19.31 -6.92 12.14
N GLU A 105 -18.32 -6.87 13.04
CA GLU A 105 -18.56 -6.68 14.48
C GLU A 105 -19.18 -5.30 14.80
N LEU A 106 -18.83 -4.28 14.02
CA LEU A 106 -19.42 -2.95 14.08
C LEU A 106 -20.78 -2.84 13.37
N HIS A 107 -21.39 -3.96 12.96
CA HIS A 107 -22.69 -4.03 12.28
C HIS A 107 -22.76 -3.23 10.96
N CYS A 108 -21.61 -3.06 10.29
CA CYS A 108 -21.47 -2.37 9.01
C CYS A 108 -20.82 -3.31 7.96
N PRO A 109 -21.42 -4.47 7.62
CA PRO A 109 -20.81 -5.41 6.71
C PRO A 109 -20.66 -4.82 5.30
N ILE A 110 -19.49 -5.02 4.70
CA ILE A 110 -19.28 -4.73 3.28
C ILE A 110 -19.60 -6.00 2.51
N GLU A 111 -20.62 -5.97 1.65
CA GLU A 111 -21.00 -7.11 0.81
C GLU A 111 -20.18 -7.17 -0.47
N LYS A 112 -19.80 -5.99 -0.99
CA LYS A 112 -19.03 -5.87 -2.24
C LYS A 112 -17.68 -6.58 -2.14
N THR A 113 -17.23 -7.17 -3.25
CA THR A 113 -15.87 -7.71 -3.40
C THR A 113 -14.83 -6.61 -3.17
N THR A 114 -13.82 -6.90 -2.35
CA THR A 114 -12.73 -5.96 -2.07
C THR A 114 -11.73 -5.94 -3.23
N MET A 115 -11.40 -4.76 -3.73
CA MET A 115 -10.47 -4.60 -4.85
C MET A 115 -9.05 -4.42 -4.33
N VAL A 116 -8.11 -5.21 -4.83
CA VAL A 116 -6.68 -5.10 -4.51
C VAL A 116 -5.93 -4.77 -5.79
N TYR A 117 -5.30 -3.61 -5.83
CA TYR A 117 -4.54 -3.13 -6.98
C TYR A 117 -3.05 -3.38 -6.78
N CYS A 118 -2.41 -4.03 -7.76
CA CYS A 118 -0.95 -4.19 -7.83
C CYS A 118 -0.45 -3.88 -9.25
N ASP A 119 0.82 -3.52 -9.42
CA ASP A 119 1.39 -3.20 -10.74
C ASP A 119 2.02 -4.44 -11.43
N ASN A 120 2.14 -5.55 -10.73
CA ASN A 120 2.79 -6.75 -11.25
C ASN A 120 1.79 -7.75 -11.86
N MET A 121 1.79 -7.82 -13.19
CA MET A 121 0.98 -8.77 -13.96
C MET A 121 1.18 -10.24 -13.55
N SER A 122 2.39 -10.61 -13.11
CA SER A 122 2.67 -11.97 -12.64
C SER A 122 1.92 -12.27 -11.36
N ALA A 123 1.76 -11.28 -10.48
CA ALA A 123 1.04 -11.45 -9.23
C ALA A 123 -0.46 -11.70 -9.47
N ILE A 124 -1.04 -10.99 -10.45
CA ILE A 124 -2.44 -11.17 -10.87
C ILE A 124 -2.64 -12.55 -11.50
N TYR A 125 -1.73 -12.95 -12.40
CA TYR A 125 -1.81 -14.26 -13.01
C TYR A 125 -1.75 -15.38 -11.95
N LEU A 126 -0.94 -15.20 -10.91
CA LEU A 126 -0.84 -16.13 -9.79
C LEU A 126 -2.09 -16.15 -8.90
N SER A 127 -2.87 -15.06 -8.78
CA SER A 127 -4.14 -15.07 -8.04
C SER A 127 -5.25 -15.79 -8.79
N ASP A 128 -5.25 -15.76 -10.12
CA ASP A 128 -6.38 -16.25 -10.92
C ASP A 128 -6.19 -17.70 -11.41
N ASN A 129 -4.96 -18.09 -11.78
CA ASN A 129 -4.76 -19.36 -12.48
C ASN A 129 -4.18 -20.46 -11.59
N PRO A 130 -4.79 -21.66 -11.49
CA PRO A 130 -4.34 -22.73 -10.61
C PRO A 130 -2.99 -23.37 -10.99
N VAL A 131 -2.38 -22.97 -12.12
CA VAL A 131 -1.18 -23.60 -12.70
C VAL A 131 -0.01 -23.62 -11.70
N GLN A 132 0.47 -24.83 -11.44
CA GLN A 132 1.44 -25.14 -10.41
C GLN A 132 2.87 -25.00 -10.96
N TYR A 133 3.48 -23.83 -10.76
CA TYR A 133 4.89 -23.65 -11.11
C TYR A 133 5.78 -24.34 -10.07
N GLN A 134 6.67 -25.24 -10.50
CA GLN A 134 7.69 -25.87 -9.64
C GLN A 134 8.55 -24.83 -8.88
N ARG A 135 8.62 -23.59 -9.38
CA ARG A 135 9.41 -22.47 -8.87
C ARG A 135 8.73 -21.59 -7.80
N THR A 136 7.49 -21.85 -7.39
CA THR A 136 6.76 -21.03 -6.39
C THR A 136 6.47 -21.75 -5.07
N LYS A 137 7.12 -22.89 -4.79
CA LYS A 137 6.89 -23.71 -3.60
C LYS A 137 7.01 -22.91 -2.29
N HIS A 138 7.98 -22.00 -2.22
CA HIS A 138 8.29 -21.17 -1.04
C HIS A 138 7.30 -20.03 -0.80
N ILE A 139 6.37 -19.76 -1.72
CA ILE A 139 5.23 -18.84 -1.52
C ILE A 139 3.88 -19.53 -1.68
N LYS A 140 3.86 -20.87 -1.72
CA LYS A 140 2.65 -21.66 -1.98
C LYS A 140 1.53 -21.33 -1.00
N MET A 141 1.83 -21.13 0.28
CA MET A 141 0.82 -20.81 1.29
C MET A 141 0.15 -19.46 1.00
N ASN A 142 0.94 -18.44 0.66
CA ASN A 142 0.42 -17.12 0.27
C ASN A 142 -0.47 -17.23 -0.96
N ILE A 143 -0.05 -18.02 -1.96
CA ILE A 143 -0.83 -18.25 -3.18
C ILE A 143 -2.18 -18.91 -2.87
N LEU A 144 -2.16 -19.98 -2.08
CA LEU A 144 -3.38 -20.68 -1.70
C LEU A 144 -4.32 -19.78 -0.89
N PHE A 145 -3.78 -19.01 0.05
CA PHE A 145 -4.55 -18.07 0.87
C PHE A 145 -5.27 -17.01 0.02
N VAL A 146 -4.54 -16.29 -0.84
CA VAL A 146 -5.15 -15.26 -1.69
C VAL A 146 -6.16 -15.87 -2.65
N ARG A 147 -5.84 -17.02 -3.25
CA ARG A 147 -6.78 -17.73 -4.14
C ARG A 147 -8.06 -18.13 -3.46
N GLU A 148 -8.01 -18.64 -2.24
CA GLU A 148 -9.21 -18.98 -1.48
C GLU A 148 -10.13 -17.76 -1.34
N LYS A 149 -9.56 -16.58 -1.08
CA LYS A 149 -10.31 -15.32 -0.98
C LYS A 149 -10.89 -14.88 -2.33
N VAL A 150 -10.15 -15.07 -3.42
CA VAL A 150 -10.60 -14.75 -4.78
C VAL A 150 -11.74 -15.67 -5.22
N VAL A 151 -11.58 -16.99 -5.05
CA VAL A 151 -12.61 -17.98 -5.43
C VAL A 151 -13.90 -17.79 -4.63
N ARG A 152 -13.80 -17.35 -3.37
CA ARG A 152 -14.98 -17.01 -2.55
C ARG A 152 -15.61 -15.65 -2.91
N GLY A 153 -15.09 -14.93 -3.91
CA GLY A 153 -15.56 -13.61 -4.31
C GLY A 153 -15.32 -12.51 -3.27
N GLN A 154 -14.50 -12.77 -2.25
CA GLN A 154 -14.23 -11.80 -1.17
C GLN A 154 -13.24 -10.72 -1.63
N VAL A 155 -12.29 -11.10 -2.49
CA VAL A 155 -11.24 -10.23 -3.03
C VAL A 155 -11.14 -10.40 -4.54
N SER A 156 -10.81 -9.33 -5.25
CA SER A 156 -10.36 -9.36 -6.65
C SER A 156 -9.05 -8.61 -6.77
N VAL A 157 -8.04 -9.25 -7.38
CA VAL A 157 -6.73 -8.64 -7.61
C VAL A 157 -6.67 -8.09 -9.03
N LEU A 158 -6.36 -6.81 -9.19
CA LEU A 158 -6.36 -6.13 -10.48
C LEU A 158 -5.05 -5.38 -10.73
N HIS A 159 -4.74 -5.22 -12.03
CA HIS A 159 -3.61 -4.42 -12.46
C HIS A 159 -3.94 -2.93 -12.37
N VAL A 160 -3.02 -2.16 -11.79
CA VAL A 160 -3.00 -0.71 -11.92
C VAL A 160 -1.68 -0.27 -12.58
N PRO A 161 -1.71 0.55 -13.64
CA PRO A 161 -0.49 1.10 -14.23
C PRO A 161 0.28 1.95 -13.20
N SER A 162 1.62 1.91 -13.24
CA SER A 162 2.48 2.60 -12.27
C SER A 162 2.18 4.10 -12.10
N ARG A 163 1.72 4.78 -13.16
CA ARG A 163 1.31 6.20 -13.10
C ARG A 163 0.13 6.51 -12.17
N TYR A 164 -0.64 5.50 -11.77
CA TYR A 164 -1.77 5.60 -10.85
C TYR A 164 -1.54 4.79 -9.56
N HIS A 165 -0.31 4.34 -9.34
CA HIS A 165 0.04 3.47 -8.24
C HIS A 165 0.39 4.32 -7.01
N ILE A 166 -0.64 4.69 -6.24
CA ILE A 166 -0.55 5.69 -5.17
C ILE A 166 0.50 5.31 -4.11
N THR A 167 0.73 4.02 -3.87
CA THR A 167 1.71 3.54 -2.90
C THR A 167 3.15 3.88 -3.26
N ASP A 168 3.46 4.19 -4.52
CA ASP A 168 4.79 4.65 -4.95
C ASP A 168 5.34 5.80 -4.09
N ILE A 169 4.46 6.63 -3.53
CA ILE A 169 4.84 7.71 -2.60
C ILE A 169 5.61 7.21 -1.35
N PHE A 170 5.40 5.96 -0.94
CA PHE A 170 6.00 5.39 0.25
C PHE A 170 7.40 4.81 0.01
N ILE A 171 7.71 4.35 -1.21
CA ILE A 171 8.98 3.66 -1.49
C ILE A 171 9.86 4.41 -2.51
N LYS A 172 9.27 5.19 -3.42
CA LYS A 172 10.00 5.79 -4.55
C LYS A 172 10.30 7.27 -4.30
N GLY A 173 11.48 7.69 -4.77
CA GLY A 173 11.88 9.10 -4.80
C GLY A 173 11.17 9.85 -5.94
N LEU A 174 9.92 10.26 -5.73
CA LEU A 174 9.10 10.83 -6.79
C LEU A 174 9.47 12.28 -7.15
N PRO A 175 9.26 12.70 -8.42
CA PRO A 175 9.23 14.10 -8.81
C PRO A 175 8.15 14.85 -8.02
N ARG A 176 8.37 16.14 -7.75
CA ARG A 176 7.48 16.93 -6.89
C ARG A 176 6.02 16.90 -7.33
N VAL A 177 5.74 17.06 -8.63
CA VAL A 177 4.37 17.07 -9.17
C VAL A 177 3.64 15.77 -8.85
N LEU A 178 4.27 14.62 -9.16
CA LEU A 178 3.68 13.31 -8.89
C LEU A 178 3.55 13.02 -7.39
N PHE A 179 4.51 13.50 -6.58
CA PHE A 179 4.43 13.41 -5.12
C PHE A 179 3.24 14.18 -4.57
N ASP A 180 3.02 15.41 -5.04
CA ASP A 180 1.90 16.25 -4.64
C ASP A 180 0.56 15.60 -5.06
N ASP A 181 0.46 15.07 -6.29
CA ASP A 181 -0.72 14.36 -6.79
C ASP A 181 -1.08 13.11 -5.94
N PHE A 182 -0.08 12.29 -5.59
CA PHE A 182 -0.31 11.10 -4.76
C PHE A 182 -0.63 11.46 -3.32
N ARG A 183 -0.02 12.51 -2.76
CA ARG A 183 -0.35 13.01 -1.42
C ARG A 183 -1.82 13.45 -1.37
N ASP A 184 -2.28 14.17 -2.38
CA ASP A 184 -3.66 14.63 -2.48
C ASP A 184 -4.65 13.48 -2.69
N SER A 185 -4.22 12.41 -3.36
CA SER A 185 -4.97 11.15 -3.54
C SER A 185 -5.08 10.34 -2.24
N LEU A 186 -4.11 10.47 -1.33
CA LEU A 186 -4.18 9.93 0.04
C LEU A 186 -5.02 10.80 0.98
N SER A 187 -5.65 11.87 0.48
CA SER A 187 -6.40 12.85 1.26
C SER A 187 -5.55 13.58 2.31
N ILE A 188 -4.24 13.69 2.08
CA ILE A 188 -3.33 14.48 2.92
C ILE A 188 -3.25 15.89 2.32
N ARG A 189 -3.98 16.84 2.91
CA ARG A 189 -4.17 18.19 2.33
C ARG A 189 -3.99 19.27 3.37
N GLU A 190 -3.83 20.50 2.90
CA GLU A 190 -3.93 21.68 3.75
C GLU A 190 -5.37 21.82 4.29
N PRO A 191 -5.58 22.46 5.45
CA PRO A 191 -6.89 22.60 6.05
C PRO A 191 -7.80 23.42 5.11
N PRO A 192 -9.11 23.10 5.02
CA PRO A 192 -10.03 23.87 4.20
C PRO A 192 -10.29 25.23 4.91
N ALA A 193 -9.42 26.20 4.63
CA ALA A 193 -9.40 27.58 5.13
C ALA A 193 -9.16 27.76 6.65
N LYS A 194 -8.56 28.90 7.01
CA LYS A 194 -8.40 29.34 8.41
C LYS A 194 -9.79 29.56 9.00
N SER A 195 -10.10 28.88 10.09
CA SER A 195 -11.19 29.27 10.97
C SER A 195 -11.05 30.75 11.29
N ALA A 196 -12.03 31.56 10.87
CA ALA A 196 -12.18 32.94 11.32
C ALA A 196 -12.47 32.90 12.83
N GLY A 197 -11.42 32.85 13.64
CA GLY A 197 -11.54 32.63 15.08
C GLY A 197 -10.28 32.90 15.90
N ASP A 198 -9.24 33.49 15.31
CA ASP A 198 -8.19 34.17 16.08
C ASP A 198 -8.58 35.65 16.18
N CYS A 199 -9.34 35.99 17.22
CA CYS A 199 -9.50 37.34 17.75
C CYS A 199 -9.03 37.33 19.21
#